data_AF-G2QNC7-F1
#
_entry.id   AF-G2QNC7-F1
#
_cell.length_a   1.000
_cell.length_b   1.000
_cell.length_c   1.000
_cell.angle_alpha   90.00
_cell.angle_beta   90.00
_cell.angle_gamma   90.00
#
_symmetry.space_group_name_H-M   'P 1'
#
loop_
_entity.id
_entity.type
_entity.pdbx_description
1 polymer ?
#
loop_
_entity_poly.entity_id
_entity_poly.type
_entity_poly.pdbx_seq_one_letter_code
_entity_poly.pdbx_strand_id
1 'polypeptide(L)'
;MSDYCNTYRIEVRLPDGSSQVFFEKEGSGEEGYGCVQSAWMSENATYEFIPEHVPRPVATGTYKSRPDKHFFLAEFVEMIEDDIPREESYMKALAALHSRSMGKSPTGKFGFPVNTRFGNIEQDNTWSESWEEFWTRQMRDFLDKEDAAHNGEPHEELERLRPLFFEKVLPRYLRPLESDGRSVTPCLIHADLWPGNVKYQSDGETVCVYDACAMWAHNEGACGR
;
A
#
# COMPACT_ATOMS: atom_id res chain seq x y z
N MET A 1 7.75 3.12 -0.72
CA MET A 1 7.88 4.41 -1.47
C MET A 1 9.09 5.22 -1.01
N SER A 2 9.43 5.19 0.28
CA SER A 2 10.49 6.03 0.87
C SER A 2 11.86 5.88 0.20
N ASP A 3 12.19 4.71 -0.36
CA ASP A 3 13.45 4.49 -1.10
C ASP A 3 13.54 5.24 -2.45
N TYR A 4 12.41 5.73 -2.97
CA TYR A 4 12.29 6.40 -4.27
C TYR A 4 11.93 7.89 -4.13
N CYS A 5 11.98 8.44 -2.91
CA CYS A 5 11.67 9.83 -2.62
C CYS A 5 12.71 10.41 -1.65
N ASN A 6 12.88 11.73 -1.63
CA ASN A 6 13.63 12.37 -0.55
C ASN A 6 12.73 12.45 0.68
N THR A 7 13.25 12.14 1.86
CA THR A 7 12.51 12.23 3.13
C THR A 7 13.07 13.34 4.02
N TYR A 8 12.20 14.11 4.65
CA TYR A 8 12.58 15.22 5.54
C TYR A 8 11.83 15.16 6.87
N ARG A 9 12.54 15.52 7.95
CA ARG A 9 11.95 15.90 9.24
C ARG A 9 11.83 17.42 9.29
N ILE A 10 10.61 17.93 9.38
CA ILE A 10 10.32 19.36 9.38
C ILE A 10 9.86 19.76 10.76
N GLU A 11 10.60 20.64 11.42
CA GLU A 11 10.22 21.20 12.72
C GLU A 11 9.68 22.62 12.54
N VAL A 12 8.46 22.84 12.99
CA VAL A 12 7.73 24.10 12.86
C VAL A 12 7.44 24.65 14.24
N ARG A 13 7.77 25.92 14.46
CA ARG A 13 7.32 26.66 15.64
C ARG A 13 6.00 27.35 15.34
N LEU A 14 4.96 27.01 16.10
CA LEU A 14 3.62 27.58 15.98
C LEU A 14 3.54 28.97 16.62
N PRO A 15 2.52 29.80 16.28
CA PRO A 15 2.37 31.14 16.83
C PRO A 15 2.21 31.20 18.35
N ASP A 16 1.72 30.11 18.97
CA ASP A 16 1.59 29.98 20.42
C ASP A 16 2.91 29.60 21.12
N GLY A 17 3.99 29.43 20.37
CA GLY A 17 5.31 29.07 20.87
C GLY A 17 5.56 27.57 20.99
N SER A 18 4.56 26.72 20.74
CA SER A 18 4.74 25.27 20.68
C SER A 18 5.49 24.83 19.42
N SER A 19 6.11 23.66 19.46
CA SER A 19 6.75 23.05 18.30
C SER A 19 5.92 21.87 17.80
N GLN A 20 5.82 21.72 16.49
CA GLN A 20 5.25 20.55 15.82
C GLN A 20 6.26 19.99 14.83
N VAL A 21 6.35 18.67 14.75
CA VAL A 21 7.27 17.96 13.85
C VAL A 21 6.46 17.20 12.81
N PHE A 22 6.87 17.31 11.56
CA PHE A 22 6.26 16.62 10.42
C PHE A 22 7.28 15.76 9.69
N PHE A 23 6.77 14.74 9.04
CA PHE A 23 7.50 13.92 8.09
C PHE A 23 7.04 14.26 6.67
N GLU A 24 7.98 14.58 5.79
CA GLU A 24 7.71 14.92 4.39
C GLU A 24 8.40 13.92 3.45
N LYS A 25 7.68 13.48 2.42
CA LYS A 25 8.24 12.78 1.25
C LYS A 25 8.16 13.70 0.04
N GLU A 26 9.27 13.94 -0.64
CA GLU A 26 9.36 14.72 -1.87
C GLU A 26 9.67 13.81 -3.08
N GLY A 27 8.83 13.91 -4.11
CA GLY A 27 9.02 13.29 -5.43
C GLY A 27 9.26 14.33 -6.53
N SER A 28 9.83 13.89 -7.66
CA SER A 28 10.09 14.72 -8.85
C SER A 28 9.32 14.21 -10.07
N GLY A 29 8.87 15.12 -10.92
CA GLY A 29 8.21 14.81 -12.20
C GLY A 29 6.92 14.01 -12.06
N GLU A 30 6.47 13.44 -13.18
CA GLU A 30 5.22 12.68 -13.25
C GLU A 30 5.23 11.43 -12.36
N GLU A 31 6.35 10.70 -12.32
CA GLU A 31 6.51 9.53 -11.45
C GLU A 31 6.42 9.94 -9.97
N GLY A 32 7.12 11.00 -9.57
CA GLY A 32 7.07 11.52 -8.21
C GLY A 32 5.67 12.01 -7.83
N TYR A 33 4.95 12.65 -8.75
CA TYR A 33 3.54 13.02 -8.54
C TYR A 33 2.68 11.79 -8.28
N GLY A 34 2.81 10.75 -9.10
CA GLY A 34 2.10 9.48 -8.92
C GLY A 34 2.41 8.82 -7.56
N CYS A 35 3.67 8.82 -7.13
CA CYS A 35 4.08 8.30 -5.83
C CYS A 35 3.43 9.07 -4.67
N VAL A 36 3.47 10.41 -4.65
CA VAL A 36 2.88 11.17 -3.54
C VAL A 36 1.35 11.08 -3.50
N GLN A 37 0.69 10.99 -4.66
CA GLN A 37 -0.76 10.76 -4.72
C GLN A 37 -1.14 9.37 -4.21
N SER A 38 -0.37 8.33 -4.58
CA SER A 38 -0.54 6.97 -4.08
C SER A 38 -0.39 6.92 -2.56
N ALA A 39 0.66 7.53 -1.99
CA ALA A 39 0.84 7.59 -0.54
C ALA A 39 -0.28 8.37 0.14
N TRP A 40 -0.66 9.54 -0.38
CA TRP A 40 -1.76 10.32 0.17
C TRP A 40 -3.04 9.48 0.29
N MET A 41 -3.45 8.82 -0.80
CA MET A 41 -4.67 8.02 -0.81
C MET A 41 -4.57 6.79 0.09
N SER A 42 -3.42 6.11 0.08
CA SER A 42 -3.21 4.89 0.86
C SER A 42 -3.19 5.17 2.36
N GLU A 43 -2.41 6.16 2.78
CA GLU A 43 -2.24 6.51 4.20
C GLU A 43 -3.53 7.11 4.79
N ASN A 44 -4.31 7.88 4.01
CA ASN A 44 -5.61 8.35 4.49
C ASN A 44 -6.59 7.19 4.68
N ALA A 45 -6.63 6.24 3.74
CA ALA A 45 -7.53 5.10 3.82
C ALA A 45 -7.17 4.17 4.99
N THR A 46 -5.88 3.90 5.24
CA THR A 46 -5.43 3.09 6.37
C THR A 46 -5.66 3.82 7.70
N TYR A 47 -5.33 5.11 7.78
CA TYR A 47 -5.55 5.94 8.96
C TYR A 47 -7.02 5.99 9.38
N GLU A 48 -7.97 5.96 8.44
CA GLU A 48 -9.41 5.92 8.75
C GLU A 48 -9.80 4.73 9.64
N PHE A 49 -9.15 3.57 9.48
CA PHE A 49 -9.52 2.34 10.19
C PHE A 49 -8.61 2.01 11.39
N ILE A 50 -7.34 2.42 11.34
CA ILE A 50 -6.34 2.16 12.38
C ILE A 50 -5.52 3.42 12.69
N PRO A 51 -6.16 4.54 13.11
CA PRO A 51 -5.46 5.80 13.36
C PRO A 51 -4.40 5.70 14.46
N GLU A 52 -4.51 4.72 15.37
CA GLU A 52 -3.52 4.45 16.41
C GLU A 52 -2.21 3.84 15.88
N HIS A 53 -2.22 3.31 14.64
CA HIS A 53 -1.10 2.61 14.03
C HIS A 53 -0.52 3.32 12.82
N VAL A 54 -1.11 4.43 12.34
CA VAL A 54 -0.68 5.09 11.10
C VAL A 54 -0.35 6.56 11.39
N PRO A 55 0.78 7.11 10.89
CA PRO A 55 1.05 8.54 11.00
C PRO A 55 -0.05 9.33 10.30
N ARG A 56 -0.67 10.30 10.99
CA ARG A 56 -1.78 11.05 10.42
C ARG A 56 -1.34 11.82 9.17
N PRO A 57 -1.96 11.58 8.00
CA PRO A 57 -1.74 12.41 6.82
C PRO A 57 -2.20 13.84 7.08
N VAL A 58 -1.42 14.82 6.61
CA VAL A 58 -1.68 16.24 6.85
C VAL A 58 -1.94 16.97 5.53
N ALA A 59 -1.09 16.77 4.52
CA ALA A 59 -1.24 17.43 3.24
C ALA A 59 -0.53 16.68 2.10
N THR A 60 -0.93 16.99 0.86
CA THR A 60 -0.17 16.67 -0.35
C THR A 60 -0.25 17.83 -1.33
N GLY A 61 0.73 17.98 -2.22
CA GLY A 61 0.67 19.00 -3.26
C GLY A 61 1.94 19.13 -4.09
N THR A 62 1.99 20.18 -4.91
CA THR A 62 3.13 20.56 -5.75
C THR A 62 3.72 21.86 -5.23
N TYR A 63 5.06 21.97 -5.17
CA TYR A 63 5.69 23.20 -4.68
C TYR A 63 5.42 24.35 -5.65
N LYS A 64 4.98 25.49 -5.12
CA LYS A 64 4.70 26.69 -5.93
C LYS A 64 5.93 27.19 -6.70
N SER A 65 7.11 27.16 -6.08
CA SER A 65 8.36 27.63 -6.67
C SER A 65 9.09 26.58 -7.50
N ARG A 66 8.72 25.30 -7.35
CA ARG A 66 9.32 24.16 -8.06
C ARG A 66 8.18 23.27 -8.59
N PRO A 67 7.58 23.59 -9.75
CA PRO A 67 6.41 22.88 -10.28
C PRO A 67 6.65 21.39 -10.58
N ASP A 68 7.92 21.00 -10.74
CA ASP A 68 8.37 19.63 -10.95
C ASP A 68 8.60 18.84 -9.64
N LYS A 69 8.32 19.46 -8.48
CA LYS A 69 8.47 18.85 -7.17
C LYS A 69 7.09 18.68 -6.52
N HIS A 70 6.87 17.52 -5.93
CA HIS A 70 5.62 17.16 -5.28
C HIS A 70 5.89 16.63 -3.88
N PHE A 71 4.97 16.84 -2.94
CA PHE A 71 5.14 16.44 -1.56
C PHE A 71 3.94 15.67 -1.01
N PHE A 72 4.23 14.79 -0.05
CA PHE A 72 3.30 14.22 0.91
C PHE A 72 3.79 14.56 2.31
N LEU A 73 2.89 15.02 3.18
CA LEU A 73 3.19 15.46 4.53
C LEU A 73 2.31 14.69 5.53
N ALA A 74 2.93 14.14 6.57
CA ALA A 74 2.26 13.48 7.69
C ALA A 74 2.82 13.98 9.03
N GLU A 75 2.13 13.69 10.13
CA GLU A 75 2.69 13.85 11.47
C GLU A 75 3.96 13.02 11.63
N PHE A 76 4.96 13.57 12.32
CA PHE A 76 6.15 12.81 12.66
C PHE A 76 5.88 11.91 13.87
N VAL A 77 6.07 10.61 13.71
CA VAL A 77 5.96 9.62 14.78
C VAL A 77 7.37 9.17 15.17
N GLU A 78 7.73 9.37 16.44
CA GLU A 78 8.98 8.85 16.99
C GLU A 78 8.91 7.32 17.11
N MET A 79 9.88 6.63 16.51
CA MET A 79 9.92 5.17 16.42
C MET A 79 11.24 4.61 16.98
N ILE A 80 11.21 3.38 17.46
CA ILE A 80 12.40 2.67 17.93
C ILE A 80 13.15 2.13 16.70
N GLU A 81 14.39 2.60 16.46
CA GLU A 81 15.10 2.34 15.20
C GLU A 81 15.50 0.87 14.99
N ASP A 82 15.96 0.21 16.06
CA ASP A 82 16.65 -1.10 16.02
C ASP A 82 15.80 -2.29 16.48
N ASP A 83 14.48 -2.13 16.60
CA ASP A 83 13.58 -3.21 17.04
C ASP A 83 12.55 -3.53 15.97
N ILE A 84 12.65 -4.74 15.38
CA ILE A 84 11.61 -5.28 14.52
C ILE A 84 10.48 -5.75 15.44
N PRO A 85 9.26 -5.20 15.33
CA PRO A 85 8.18 -5.61 16.20
C PRO A 85 7.91 -7.11 16.13
N ARG A 86 7.60 -7.70 17.28
CA ARG A 86 7.21 -9.12 17.33
C ARG A 86 6.01 -9.35 16.40
N GLU A 87 5.98 -10.54 15.78
CA GLU A 87 4.91 -10.95 14.86
C GLU A 87 3.51 -10.66 15.41
N GLU A 88 3.28 -11.02 16.67
CA GLU A 88 2.01 -10.79 17.37
C GLU A 88 1.58 -9.31 17.40
N SER A 89 2.52 -8.37 17.41
CA SER A 89 2.25 -6.94 17.53
C SER A 89 1.77 -6.36 16.20
N TYR A 90 2.50 -6.59 15.11
CA TYR A 90 2.09 -6.09 13.80
C TYR A 90 0.92 -6.88 13.21
N MET A 91 0.78 -8.16 13.54
CA MET A 91 -0.40 -8.96 13.13
C MET A 91 -1.68 -8.47 13.80
N LYS A 92 -1.62 -7.92 15.02
CA LYS A 92 -2.78 -7.26 15.65
C LYS A 92 -3.22 -6.02 14.88
N ALA A 93 -2.28 -5.18 14.45
CA ALA A 93 -2.57 -4.00 13.64
C ALA A 93 -3.19 -4.39 12.28
N LEU A 94 -2.62 -5.40 11.62
CA LEU A 94 -3.15 -5.90 10.35
C LEU A 94 -4.55 -6.52 10.51
N ALA A 95 -4.77 -7.35 11.53
CA ALA A 95 -6.07 -7.92 11.83
C ALA A 95 -7.12 -6.83 12.17
N ALA A 96 -6.71 -5.77 12.88
CA ALA A 96 -7.57 -4.62 13.15
C ALA A 96 -7.94 -3.90 11.85
N LEU A 97 -6.98 -3.63 10.96
CA LEU A 97 -7.26 -3.02 9.65
C LEU A 97 -8.26 -3.85 8.84
N HIS A 98 -8.03 -5.15 8.69
CA HIS A 98 -8.91 -6.04 7.93
C HIS A 98 -10.32 -6.10 8.54
N SER A 99 -10.42 -6.35 9.85
CA SER A 99 -11.71 -6.51 10.52
C SER A 99 -12.53 -5.21 10.57
N ARG A 100 -11.89 -4.06 10.78
CA ARG A 100 -12.58 -2.77 10.86
C ARG A 100 -13.01 -2.24 9.51
N SER A 101 -12.31 -2.61 8.43
CA SER A 101 -12.60 -2.18 7.06
C SER A 101 -13.47 -3.17 6.26
N MET A 102 -13.58 -4.43 6.70
CA MET A 102 -14.34 -5.48 6.01
C MET A 102 -15.73 -5.00 5.55
N GLY A 103 -16.00 -5.12 4.25
CA GLY A 103 -17.28 -4.74 3.66
C GLY A 103 -17.52 -3.23 3.52
N LYS A 104 -16.51 -2.40 3.80
CA LYS A 104 -16.60 -0.93 3.70
C LYS A 104 -15.92 -0.36 2.45
N SER A 105 -15.64 -1.20 1.44
CA SER A 105 -15.21 -0.70 0.14
C SER A 105 -16.23 0.31 -0.38
N PRO A 106 -15.80 1.52 -0.81
CA PRO A 106 -16.71 2.59 -1.19
C PRO A 106 -17.59 2.23 -2.40
N THR A 107 -17.17 1.25 -3.19
CA THR A 107 -17.89 0.73 -4.35
C THR A 107 -18.51 -0.65 -4.10
N GLY A 108 -18.21 -1.28 -2.96
CA GLY A 108 -18.50 -2.70 -2.70
C GLY A 108 -17.64 -3.67 -3.52
N LYS A 109 -16.64 -3.18 -4.28
CA LYS A 109 -15.81 -3.95 -5.21
C LYS A 109 -14.35 -4.05 -4.73
N PHE A 110 -13.57 -4.92 -5.39
CA PHE A 110 -12.12 -4.98 -5.26
C PHE A 110 -11.46 -3.89 -6.11
N GLY A 111 -10.34 -3.33 -5.64
CA GLY A 111 -9.61 -2.25 -6.32
C GLY A 111 -9.32 -1.07 -5.41
N PHE A 112 -8.99 0.08 -5.99
CA PHE A 112 -8.67 1.29 -5.25
C PHE A 112 -8.92 2.55 -6.11
N PRO A 113 -9.17 3.73 -5.52
CA PRO A 113 -9.42 4.95 -6.29
C PRO A 113 -8.26 5.42 -7.18
N VAL A 114 -7.03 4.98 -6.87
CA VAL A 114 -5.82 5.28 -7.65
C VAL A 114 -5.00 4.00 -7.82
N ASN A 115 -4.22 3.93 -8.89
CA ASN A 115 -3.20 2.92 -9.04
C ASN A 115 -2.08 3.20 -8.04
N THR A 116 -1.93 2.32 -7.04
CA THR A 116 -0.90 2.45 -6.02
C THR A 116 0.45 2.02 -6.57
N ARG A 117 1.55 2.40 -5.91
CA ARG A 117 2.90 2.07 -6.38
C ARG A 117 3.68 1.26 -5.36
N PHE A 118 4.11 0.06 -5.76
CA PHE A 118 5.10 -0.72 -5.03
C PHE A 118 6.51 -0.26 -5.45
N GLY A 119 7.12 0.61 -4.65
CA GLY A 119 8.31 1.34 -5.11
C GLY A 119 7.96 2.27 -6.28
N ASN A 120 8.59 2.07 -7.44
CA ASN A 120 8.24 2.77 -8.68
C ASN A 120 7.24 1.99 -9.57
N ILE A 121 6.91 0.74 -9.21
CA ILE A 121 6.04 -0.14 -9.99
C ILE A 121 4.58 0.20 -9.68
N GLU A 122 3.87 0.72 -10.68
CA GLU A 122 2.42 0.95 -10.61
C GLU A 122 1.64 -0.37 -10.55
N GLN A 123 0.56 -0.41 -9.77
CA GLN A 123 -0.33 -1.56 -9.62
C GLN A 123 -1.70 -1.22 -10.21
N ASP A 124 -2.24 -2.07 -11.08
CA ASP A 124 -3.58 -1.87 -11.63
C ASP A 124 -4.66 -2.14 -10.58
N ASN A 125 -5.17 -1.05 -10.01
CA ASN A 125 -6.24 -1.06 -9.01
C ASN A 125 -7.62 -0.81 -9.60
N THR A 126 -7.79 -0.97 -10.92
CA THR A 126 -9.10 -0.84 -11.57
C THR A 126 -10.13 -1.72 -10.86
N TRP A 127 -11.30 -1.14 -10.59
CA TRP A 127 -12.35 -1.83 -9.84
C TRP A 127 -12.83 -3.12 -10.54
N SER A 128 -13.08 -4.18 -9.77
CA SER A 128 -13.72 -5.41 -10.24
C SER A 128 -14.65 -6.00 -9.17
N GLU A 129 -15.75 -6.59 -9.63
CA GLU A 129 -16.71 -7.29 -8.77
C GLU A 129 -16.23 -8.69 -8.35
N SER A 130 -15.29 -9.29 -9.09
CA SER A 130 -14.76 -10.63 -8.82
C SER A 130 -13.32 -10.55 -8.32
N TRP A 131 -13.06 -11.26 -7.23
CA TRP A 131 -11.70 -11.45 -6.71
C TRP A 131 -10.83 -12.22 -7.70
N GLU A 132 -11.36 -13.27 -8.35
CA GLU A 132 -10.64 -14.03 -9.38
C GLU A 132 -10.18 -13.09 -10.52
N GLU A 133 -11.07 -12.25 -11.03
CA GLU A 133 -10.74 -11.31 -12.11
C GLU A 133 -9.71 -10.26 -11.67
N PHE A 134 -9.93 -9.62 -10.52
CA PHE A 134 -9.04 -8.58 -9.99
C PHE A 134 -7.61 -9.10 -9.80
N TRP A 135 -7.46 -10.22 -9.08
CA TRP A 135 -6.14 -10.79 -8.79
C TRP A 135 -5.47 -11.32 -10.05
N THR A 136 -6.23 -11.93 -10.97
CA THR A 136 -5.70 -12.39 -12.26
C THR A 136 -5.15 -11.23 -13.09
N ARG A 137 -5.84 -10.08 -13.09
CA ARG A 137 -5.39 -8.88 -13.79
C ARG A 137 -4.11 -8.32 -13.18
N GLN A 138 -4.06 -8.16 -11.85
CA GLN A 138 -2.85 -7.74 -11.13
C GLN A 138 -1.66 -8.67 -11.43
N MET A 139 -1.82 -9.98 -11.34
CA MET A 139 -0.72 -10.93 -11.62
C MET A 139 -0.22 -10.88 -13.07
N ARG A 140 -1.11 -10.61 -14.02
CA ARG A 140 -0.73 -10.42 -15.43
C ARG A 140 0.09 -9.16 -15.61
N ASP A 141 -0.40 -8.05 -15.06
CA ASP A 141 0.27 -6.76 -15.10
C ASP A 141 1.67 -6.83 -14.46
N PHE A 142 1.83 -7.53 -13.33
CA PHE A 142 3.15 -7.77 -12.74
C PHE A 142 4.11 -8.55 -13.65
N LEU A 143 3.66 -9.62 -14.29
CA LEU A 143 4.51 -10.41 -15.20
C LEU A 143 4.88 -9.64 -16.47
N ASP A 144 3.94 -8.86 -17.02
CA ASP A 144 4.19 -8.03 -18.20
C ASP A 144 5.21 -6.91 -17.87
N LYS A 145 5.17 -6.35 -16.65
CA LYS A 145 6.17 -5.39 -16.16
C LYS A 145 7.54 -6.03 -15.90
N GLU A 146 7.57 -7.26 -15.40
CA GLU A 146 8.82 -8.02 -15.25
C GLU A 146 9.48 -8.25 -16.61
N ASP A 147 8.72 -8.67 -17.63
CA ASP A 147 9.26 -8.84 -18.98
C ASP A 147 9.82 -7.52 -19.52
N ALA A 148 9.09 -6.41 -19.34
CA ALA A 148 9.54 -5.09 -19.78
C ALA A 148 10.84 -4.65 -19.10
N ALA A 149 11.06 -5.02 -17.83
CA ALA A 149 12.30 -4.77 -17.11
C ALA A 149 13.50 -5.55 -17.68
N HIS A 150 13.24 -6.69 -18.35
CA HIS A 150 14.24 -7.50 -19.05
C HIS A 150 14.21 -7.27 -20.57
N ASN A 151 14.03 -6.02 -21.01
CA ASN A 151 13.99 -5.63 -22.43
C ASN A 151 12.89 -6.33 -23.26
N GLY A 152 11.83 -6.82 -22.61
CA GLY A 152 10.79 -7.60 -23.26
C GLY A 152 11.23 -9.02 -23.63
N GLU A 153 12.32 -9.53 -23.03
CA GLU A 153 12.77 -10.92 -23.16
C GLU A 153 12.33 -11.71 -21.92
N PRO A 154 11.21 -12.44 -22.00
CA PRO A 154 10.72 -13.20 -20.88
C PRO A 154 11.63 -14.40 -20.61
N HIS A 155 11.77 -14.80 -19.35
CA HIS A 155 12.46 -16.04 -19.01
C HIS A 155 11.73 -17.23 -19.63
N GLU A 156 12.43 -18.10 -20.38
CA GLU A 156 11.83 -19.21 -21.14
C GLU A 156 10.92 -20.11 -20.28
N GLU A 157 11.32 -20.36 -19.04
CA GLU A 157 10.50 -21.13 -18.11
C GLU A 157 9.22 -20.41 -17.69
N LEU A 158 9.27 -19.09 -17.49
CA LEU A 158 8.09 -18.29 -17.14
C LEU A 158 7.11 -18.27 -18.31
N GLU A 159 7.56 -18.13 -19.55
CA GLU A 159 6.68 -18.21 -20.73
C GLU A 159 5.96 -19.53 -20.83
N ARG A 160 6.68 -20.63 -20.59
CA ARG A 160 6.09 -21.97 -20.62
C ARG A 160 5.05 -22.17 -19.51
N LEU A 161 5.27 -21.57 -18.34
CA LEU A 161 4.40 -21.74 -17.17
C LEU A 161 3.24 -20.73 -17.12
N ARG A 162 3.36 -19.56 -17.77
CA ARG A 162 2.39 -18.47 -17.73
C ARG A 162 0.98 -18.90 -18.16
N PRO A 163 0.76 -19.62 -19.29
CA PRO A 163 -0.57 -20.12 -19.63
C PRO A 163 -1.12 -21.09 -18.60
N LEU A 164 -0.29 -22.00 -18.08
CA LEU A 164 -0.72 -22.97 -17.05
C LEU A 164 -1.14 -22.26 -15.76
N PHE A 165 -0.41 -21.22 -15.38
CA PHE A 165 -0.70 -20.41 -14.20
C PHE A 165 -2.06 -19.71 -14.34
N PHE A 166 -2.30 -19.02 -15.46
CA PHE A 166 -3.54 -18.29 -15.68
C PHE A 166 -4.76 -19.17 -15.99
N GLU A 167 -4.59 -20.26 -16.74
CA GLU A 167 -5.72 -21.09 -17.18
C GLU A 167 -6.09 -22.19 -16.19
N LYS A 168 -5.14 -22.61 -15.33
CA LYS A 168 -5.37 -23.72 -14.39
C LYS A 168 -5.15 -23.34 -12.94
N VAL A 169 -4.01 -22.74 -12.60
CA VAL A 169 -3.64 -22.50 -11.20
C VAL A 169 -4.57 -21.47 -10.58
N LEU A 170 -4.61 -20.25 -11.11
CA LEU A 170 -5.42 -19.16 -10.56
C LEU A 170 -6.91 -19.52 -10.48
N PRO A 171 -7.57 -20.03 -11.55
CA PRO A 171 -8.96 -20.47 -11.45
C PRO A 171 -9.22 -21.54 -10.39
N ARG A 172 -8.29 -22.47 -10.18
CA ARG A 172 -8.48 -23.58 -9.24
C ARG A 172 -8.38 -23.13 -7.77
N TYR A 173 -7.62 -22.07 -7.49
CA TYR A 173 -7.50 -21.50 -6.14
C TYR A 173 -8.53 -20.41 -5.87
N LEU A 174 -8.81 -19.54 -6.83
CA LEU A 174 -9.63 -18.34 -6.60
C LEU A 174 -11.11 -18.59 -6.83
N ARG A 175 -11.50 -19.28 -7.91
CA ARG A 175 -12.91 -19.50 -8.25
C ARG A 175 -13.71 -20.16 -7.14
N PRO A 176 -13.18 -21.17 -6.42
CA PRO A 176 -13.92 -21.76 -5.30
C PRO A 176 -14.28 -20.74 -4.22
N LEU A 177 -13.52 -19.66 -4.04
CA LEU A 177 -13.83 -18.65 -3.02
C LEU A 177 -15.13 -17.88 -3.33
N GLU A 178 -15.55 -17.87 -4.60
CA GLU A 178 -16.73 -17.14 -5.09
C GLU A 178 -17.79 -18.09 -5.70
N SER A 179 -17.64 -19.41 -5.54
CA SER A 179 -18.57 -20.42 -6.08
C SER A 179 -19.39 -21.12 -4.99
N ASP A 180 -20.47 -21.80 -5.38
CA ASP A 180 -21.32 -22.60 -4.49
C ASP A 180 -21.95 -21.79 -3.34
N GLY A 181 -22.30 -20.53 -3.63
CA GLY A 181 -22.88 -19.60 -2.66
C GLY A 181 -21.86 -18.93 -1.72
N ARG A 182 -20.56 -19.16 -1.93
CA ARG A 182 -19.48 -18.43 -1.25
C ARG A 182 -19.25 -17.08 -1.91
N SER A 183 -18.76 -16.13 -1.14
CA SER A 183 -18.34 -14.82 -1.63
C SER A 183 -17.14 -14.32 -0.82
N VAL A 184 -16.27 -13.60 -1.50
CA VAL A 184 -15.17 -12.87 -0.85
C VAL A 184 -15.67 -11.46 -0.56
N THR A 185 -15.54 -11.02 0.69
CA THR A 185 -15.86 -9.64 1.08
C THR A 185 -14.58 -8.80 1.00
N PRO A 186 -14.56 -7.70 0.22
CA PRO A 186 -13.39 -6.83 0.19
C PRO A 186 -13.13 -6.18 1.56
N CYS A 187 -11.88 -6.20 1.99
CA CYS A 187 -11.38 -5.37 3.08
C CYS A 187 -10.18 -4.55 2.61
N LEU A 188 -9.86 -3.47 3.32
CA LEU A 188 -8.68 -2.68 3.03
C LEU A 188 -7.44 -3.46 3.51
N ILE A 189 -6.44 -3.61 2.64
CA ILE A 189 -5.16 -4.23 2.98
C ILE A 189 -4.01 -3.21 2.86
N HIS A 190 -2.92 -3.41 3.62
CA HIS A 190 -1.71 -2.57 3.53
C HIS A 190 -0.90 -2.84 2.24
N ALA A 191 -0.90 -4.09 1.78
CA ALA A 191 -0.22 -4.63 0.59
C ALA A 191 1.32 -4.45 0.50
N ASP A 192 1.94 -3.71 1.40
CA ASP A 192 3.41 -3.60 1.52
C ASP A 192 3.87 -3.73 2.98
N LEU A 193 3.33 -4.69 3.72
CA LEU A 193 3.73 -4.89 5.12
C LEU A 193 4.89 -5.89 5.18
N TRP A 194 6.05 -5.41 5.64
CA TRP A 194 7.27 -6.19 5.88
C TRP A 194 8.05 -5.51 7.01
N PRO A 195 9.10 -6.12 7.60
CA PRO A 195 9.82 -5.54 8.74
C PRO A 195 10.37 -4.12 8.54
N GLY A 196 10.56 -3.67 7.29
CA GLY A 196 10.97 -2.29 6.98
C GLY A 196 9.86 -1.25 7.07
N ASN A 197 8.59 -1.66 7.05
CA ASN A 197 7.39 -0.81 7.04
C ASN A 197 6.56 -0.90 8.33
N VAL A 198 7.15 -1.46 9.39
CA VAL A 198 6.54 -1.50 10.72
C VAL A 198 7.58 -1.34 11.80
N LYS A 199 7.33 -0.45 12.76
CA LYS A 199 8.21 -0.21 13.92
C LYS A 199 7.40 -0.01 15.17
N TYR A 200 8.01 -0.21 16.34
CA TYR A 200 7.39 0.26 17.58
C TYR A 200 7.42 1.78 17.63
N GLN A 201 6.34 2.37 18.11
CA GLN A 201 6.33 3.76 18.55
C GLN A 201 7.22 3.91 19.79
N SER A 202 7.54 5.14 20.15
CA SER A 202 8.35 5.46 21.34
C SER A 202 7.83 4.89 22.67
N ASP A 203 6.58 4.43 22.75
CA ASP A 203 6.03 3.73 23.92
C ASP A 203 6.54 2.27 24.07
N GLY A 204 7.11 1.68 23.02
CA GLY A 204 7.58 0.29 23.00
C GLY A 204 6.47 -0.77 23.00
N GLU A 205 5.21 -0.37 22.85
CA GLU A 205 4.05 -1.26 22.91
C GLU A 205 3.21 -1.19 21.63
N THR A 206 2.95 0.02 21.13
CA THR A 206 2.14 0.27 19.95
C THR A 206 3.00 0.21 18.70
N VAL A 207 2.56 -0.51 17.68
CA VAL A 207 3.24 -0.49 16.37
C VAL A 207 2.76 0.69 15.53
N CYS A 208 3.66 1.24 14.74
CA CYS A 208 3.39 2.16 13.66
C CYS A 208 3.64 1.44 12.33
N VAL A 209 2.65 1.41 11.45
CA VAL A 209 2.72 0.92 10.07
C VAL A 209 2.67 2.12 9.13
N TYR A 210 3.47 2.08 8.07
CA TYR A 210 3.64 3.17 7.12
C TYR A 210 4.05 2.62 5.75
N ASP A 211 4.03 3.49 4.73
CA ASP A 211 4.33 3.12 3.34
C ASP A 211 3.29 2.15 2.74
N ALA A 212 2.01 2.33 3.11
CA ALA A 212 0.93 1.52 2.59
C ALA A 212 0.80 1.64 1.05
N CYS A 213 0.57 0.50 0.40
CA CYS A 213 0.17 0.38 -1.00
C CYS A 213 -1.30 -0.06 -1.06
N ALA A 214 -2.18 0.73 -0.44
CA ALA A 214 -3.48 0.22 -0.01
C ALA A 214 -4.40 -0.16 -1.17
N MET A 215 -5.20 -1.21 -0.96
CA MET A 215 -6.23 -1.63 -1.91
C MET A 215 -7.36 -2.39 -1.19
N TRP A 216 -8.54 -2.40 -1.79
CA TRP A 216 -9.65 -3.25 -1.36
C TRP A 216 -9.49 -4.62 -2.00
N ALA A 217 -9.20 -5.63 -1.19
CA ALA A 217 -8.81 -6.96 -1.63
C ALA A 217 -9.37 -8.05 -0.69
N HIS A 218 -9.09 -9.32 -1.03
CA HIS A 218 -9.23 -10.40 -0.06
C HIS A 218 -8.20 -10.22 1.07
N ASN A 219 -8.60 -10.47 2.33
CA ASN A 219 -7.74 -10.29 3.51
C ASN A 219 -6.46 -11.13 3.47
N GLU A 220 -6.48 -12.31 2.83
CA GLU A 220 -5.28 -13.14 2.68
C GLU A 220 -4.28 -12.57 1.65
N GLY A 221 -4.73 -11.67 0.77
CA GLY A 221 -3.85 -10.97 -0.18
C GLY A 221 -2.80 -10.10 0.50
N ALA A 222 -3.01 -9.73 1.78
CA ALA A 222 -2.02 -9.00 2.58
C ALA A 222 -0.88 -9.87 3.12
N CYS A 223 -1.05 -11.20 3.18
CA CYS A 223 -0.14 -12.13 3.88
C CYS A 223 0.92 -12.76 2.97
N GLY A 224 1.21 -12.16 1.82
CA GLY A 224 2.09 -12.73 0.80
C GLY A 224 3.60 -12.56 1.05
N ARG A 225 4.02 -12.06 2.23
CA ARG A 225 5.43 -11.80 2.58
C ARG A 225 5.74 -12.17 4.02
#